data_AF-A0A537DNU8-F1
#
_entry.id   AF-A0A537DNU8-F1
#
_cell.length_a   1.000
_cell.length_b   1.000
_cell.length_c   1.000
_cell.angle_alpha   90.00
_cell.angle_beta   90.00
_cell.angle_gamma   90.00
#
_symmetry.space_group_name_H-M   'P 1'
#
loop_
_entity.id
_entity.type
_entity.pdbx_description
1 polymer ?
#
loop_
_entity_poly.entity_id
_entity_poly.type
_entity_poly.pdbx_seq_one_letter_code
_entity_poly.pdbx_strand_id
1 'polypeptide(L)'
;MSVPVVSTAYTTALVKGEKGQRDMQRIPIDTGAFFTILPSEILFEIGAYPENLKARLELERGDSLEAWVYSVVVAAQGREDVTLAVTFEGAQPVLGAKFLEDLGLDVDSESGLLEPSRHHGFAFNYEP
;
A
#
# COMPACT_ATOMS: atom_id res chain seq x y z
N MET A 1 16.57 -2.34 -12.87
CA MET A 1 15.84 -1.77 -14.03
C MET A 1 14.41 -1.58 -13.57
N SER A 2 13.91 -0.34 -13.43
CA SER A 2 12.58 -0.07 -12.88
C SER A 2 11.51 -0.34 -13.94
N VAL A 3 10.56 -1.23 -13.65
CA VAL A 3 9.38 -1.42 -14.50
C VAL A 3 8.44 -0.23 -14.27
N PRO A 4 8.01 0.50 -15.31
CA PRO A 4 7.03 1.57 -15.14
C PRO A 4 5.68 0.99 -14.75
N VAL A 5 5.13 1.42 -13.61
CA VAL A 5 3.75 1.10 -13.21
C VAL A 5 2.81 1.96 -14.05
N VAL A 6 2.06 1.35 -14.96
CA VAL A 6 1.01 2.03 -15.72
C VAL A 6 -0.28 1.96 -14.92
N SER A 7 -0.48 2.90 -14.00
CA SER A 7 -1.74 3.04 -13.26
C SER A 7 -2.57 4.18 -13.83
N THR A 8 -3.89 3.97 -13.90
CA THR A 8 -4.90 5.00 -14.19
C THR A 8 -5.42 5.69 -12.93
N ALA A 9 -5.11 5.17 -11.75
CA ALA A 9 -5.59 5.65 -10.46
C ALA A 9 -4.44 6.13 -9.58
N TYR A 10 -4.57 7.33 -9.03
CA TYR A 10 -3.56 7.94 -8.15
C TYR A 10 -4.23 8.56 -6.94
N THR A 11 -3.54 8.53 -5.82
CA THR A 11 -4.03 9.18 -4.60
C THR A 11 -2.91 9.87 -3.81
N THR A 12 -3.32 10.62 -2.80
CA THR A 12 -2.45 11.07 -1.72
C THR A 12 -2.62 10.13 -0.53
N ALA A 13 -1.52 9.79 0.13
CA ALA A 13 -1.55 8.99 1.34
C ALA A 13 -0.53 9.53 2.35
N LEU A 14 -0.82 9.35 3.63
CA LEU A 14 0.17 9.47 4.69
C LEU A 14 0.69 8.07 5.02
N VAL A 15 2.00 7.90 5.13
CA VAL A 15 2.61 6.69 5.69
C VAL A 15 3.30 7.05 7.00
N LYS A 16 3.16 6.20 8.01
CA LYS A 16 3.67 6.44 9.36
C LYS A 16 4.29 5.17 9.95
N GLY A 17 5.40 5.36 10.65
CA GLY A 17 6.05 4.36 11.49
C GLY A 17 6.39 4.94 12.86
N GLU A 18 7.28 4.27 13.59
CA GLU A 18 7.64 4.65 14.97
C GLU A 18 8.41 5.97 15.06
N LYS A 19 9.17 6.32 14.02
CA LYS A 19 10.07 7.50 14.03
C LYS A 19 9.43 8.75 13.45
N GLY A 20 8.37 8.60 12.65
CA GLY A 20 7.72 9.73 12.01
C GLY A 20 6.70 9.31 10.96
N GLN A 21 6.35 10.29 10.12
CA GLN A 21 5.39 10.12 9.05
C GLN A 21 5.85 10.87 7.80
N ARG A 22 5.32 10.48 6.64
CA ARG A 22 5.60 11.11 5.36
C ARG A 22 4.33 11.26 4.55
N ASP A 23 4.05 12.48 4.12
CA ASP A 23 3.00 12.77 3.15
C ASP A 23 3.48 12.38 1.76
N MET A 24 2.69 11.55 1.09
CA MET A 24 2.98 11.02 -0.23
C MET A 24 1.94 11.53 -1.22
N GLN A 25 2.42 12.07 -2.34
CA GLN A 25 1.59 12.70 -3.34
C GLN A 25 1.60 11.89 -4.63
N ARG A 26 0.43 11.76 -5.27
CA ARG A 26 0.26 11.06 -6.56
C ARG A 26 0.90 9.67 -6.57
N ILE A 27 0.65 8.86 -5.54
CA ILE A 27 1.09 7.45 -5.58
C ILE A 27 0.15 6.67 -6.51
N PRO A 28 0.67 5.88 -7.46
CA PRO A 28 -0.15 4.96 -8.25
C PRO A 28 -0.81 3.90 -7.36
N ILE A 29 -2.04 3.57 -7.69
CA ILE A 29 -2.76 2.42 -7.13
C ILE A 29 -2.70 1.29 -8.15
N ASP A 30 -2.32 0.09 -7.72
CA ASP A 30 -2.29 -1.10 -8.56
C ASP A 30 -3.06 -2.22 -7.87
N THR A 31 -4.28 -2.49 -8.37
CA THR A 31 -5.13 -3.56 -7.83
C THR A 31 -4.61 -4.96 -8.17
N GLY A 32 -3.66 -5.08 -9.10
CA GLY A 32 -2.95 -6.33 -9.41
C GLY A 32 -1.80 -6.62 -8.44
N ALA A 33 -1.28 -5.61 -7.75
CA ALA A 33 -0.27 -5.77 -6.70
C ALA A 33 -0.94 -6.03 -5.35
N PHE A 34 -0.63 -7.15 -4.69
CA PHE A 34 -1.20 -7.43 -3.37
C PHE A 34 -0.69 -6.46 -2.29
N PHE A 35 0.64 -6.31 -2.17
CA PHE A 35 1.26 -5.46 -1.16
C PHE A 35 1.35 -4.00 -1.59
N THR A 36 1.37 -3.10 -0.62
CA THR A 36 1.95 -1.77 -0.80
C THR A 36 3.45 -1.91 -1.04
N ILE A 37 4.01 -1.22 -2.03
CA ILE A 37 5.45 -1.22 -2.32
C ILE A 37 5.98 0.15 -1.93
N LEU A 38 7.02 0.18 -1.08
CA LEU A 38 7.69 1.42 -0.70
C LEU A 38 9.21 1.28 -0.85
N PRO A 39 9.92 2.34 -1.29
CA PRO A 39 11.38 2.40 -1.24
C PRO A 39 11.88 2.24 0.21
N SER A 40 13.00 1.56 0.37
CA SER A 40 13.59 1.29 1.70
C SER A 40 13.90 2.58 2.46
N GLU A 41 14.23 3.65 1.74
CA GLU A 41 14.51 4.98 2.27
C GLU A 41 13.31 5.52 3.03
N ILE A 42 12.10 5.36 2.48
CA ILE A 42 10.85 5.82 3.12
C ILE A 42 10.56 4.99 4.36
N LEU A 43 10.69 3.66 4.26
CA LEU A 43 10.43 2.75 5.36
C LEU A 43 11.36 3.02 6.55
N PHE A 44 12.66 3.26 6.28
CA PHE A 44 13.63 3.55 7.32
C PHE A 44 13.48 4.96 7.91
N GLU A 45 13.11 5.94 7.08
CA GLU A 45 12.81 7.31 7.50
C GLU A 45 11.65 7.34 8.51
N ILE A 46 10.52 6.70 8.18
CA ILE A 46 9.35 6.67 9.06
C ILE A 46 9.53 5.70 10.24
N GLY A 47 10.50 4.79 10.17
CA GLY A 47 10.69 3.74 11.16
C GLY A 47 9.59 2.69 11.11
N ALA A 48 9.33 2.15 9.91
CA ALA A 48 8.39 1.05 9.70
C ALA A 48 8.80 -0.20 10.48
N TYR A 49 7.82 -0.96 10.97
CA TYR A 49 8.06 -2.13 11.80
C TYR A 49 8.42 -3.35 10.94
N PRO A 50 9.60 -3.98 11.10
CA PRO A 50 9.98 -5.14 10.32
C PRO A 50 9.27 -6.41 10.81
N GLU A 51 8.62 -7.14 9.92
CA GLU A 51 7.92 -8.38 10.27
C GLU A 51 8.86 -9.59 10.41
N ASN A 52 10.16 -9.41 10.17
CA ASN A 52 11.15 -10.50 10.03
C ASN A 52 10.70 -11.58 9.03
N LEU A 53 9.96 -11.15 8.01
CA LEU A 53 9.37 -11.97 6.97
C LEU A 53 9.85 -11.48 5.61
N LYS A 54 10.06 -12.42 4.69
CA LYS A 54 10.23 -12.16 3.27
C LYS A 54 9.07 -12.74 2.49
N ALA A 55 8.52 -11.97 1.55
CA ALA A 55 7.56 -12.43 0.57
C ALA A 55 8.28 -12.72 -0.75
N ARG A 56 7.91 -13.81 -1.43
CA ARG A 56 8.30 -14.05 -2.81
C ARG A 56 7.30 -13.34 -3.71
N LEU A 57 7.77 -12.38 -4.50
CA LEU A 57 6.95 -11.64 -5.46
C LEU A 57 7.21 -12.20 -6.86
N GLU A 58 6.15 -12.55 -7.58
CA GLU A 58 6.22 -12.89 -9.01
C GLU A 58 6.10 -11.60 -9.84
N LEU A 59 7.02 -11.42 -10.77
CA LEU A 59 7.03 -10.30 -11.70
C LEU A 59 6.30 -10.70 -12.99
N GLU A 60 5.77 -9.73 -13.72
CA GLU A 60 5.03 -9.96 -14.98
C GLU A 60 5.79 -10.81 -16.02
N ARG A 61 7.13 -10.79 -15.97
CA ARG A 61 8.01 -11.54 -16.89
C ARG A 61 8.31 -12.98 -16.45
N GLY A 62 7.68 -13.46 -15.38
CA GLY A 62 7.88 -14.81 -14.83
C GLY A 62 9.10 -14.96 -13.92
N ASP A 63 9.91 -13.91 -13.78
CA ASP A 63 10.94 -13.84 -12.75
C ASP A 63 10.30 -13.67 -11.37
N SER A 64 11.03 -14.04 -10.31
CA SER A 64 10.59 -13.80 -8.94
C SER A 64 11.70 -13.19 -8.09
N LEU A 65 11.34 -12.33 -7.15
CA LEU A 65 12.27 -11.75 -6.17
C LEU A 65 11.80 -11.97 -4.73
N GLU A 66 12.73 -11.93 -3.78
CA GLU A 66 12.40 -11.84 -2.36
C GLU A 66 12.34 -10.39 -1.92
N ALA A 67 11.23 -9.99 -1.28
CA ALA A 67 11.03 -8.66 -0.72
C ALA A 67 10.83 -8.75 0.80
N TRP A 68 11.45 -7.83 1.54
CA TRP A 68 11.24 -7.73 2.98
C TRP A 68 9.87 -7.10 3.28
N VAL A 69 9.17 -7.65 4.27
CA VAL A 69 7.83 -7.20 4.69
C VAL A 69 7.92 -6.32 5.94
N TYR A 70 7.16 -5.23 5.93
CA TYR A 70 7.04 -4.26 7.01
C TYR A 70 5.57 -3.95 7.30
N SER A 71 5.22 -3.74 8.56
CA SER A 71 3.97 -3.10 8.95
C SER A 71 4.13 -1.58 8.97
N VAL A 72 3.16 -0.88 8.38
CA VAL A 72 3.09 0.59 8.33
C VAL A 72 1.67 1.06 8.62
N VAL A 73 1.55 2.17 9.36
CA VAL A 73 0.27 2.88 9.45
C VAL A 73 0.09 3.71 8.19
N VAL A 74 -1.08 3.63 7.57
CA VAL A 74 -1.43 4.35 6.35
C VAL A 74 -2.70 5.14 6.56
N ALA A 75 -2.77 6.34 5.99
CA ALA A 75 -4.02 7.10 5.95
C ALA A 75 -4.31 7.67 4.57
N ALA A 76 -5.55 7.52 4.12
CA ALA A 76 -6.07 8.08 2.87
C ALA A 76 -7.60 8.21 2.96
N GLN A 77 -8.18 9.19 2.26
CA GLN A 77 -9.64 9.41 2.21
C GLN A 77 -10.32 9.47 3.60
N GLY A 78 -9.65 10.07 4.59
CA GLY A 78 -10.16 10.17 5.96
C GLY A 78 -10.20 8.84 6.74
N ARG A 79 -9.48 7.83 6.25
CA ARG A 79 -9.34 6.50 6.87
C ARG A 79 -7.90 6.27 7.26
N GLU A 80 -7.68 5.58 8.37
CA GLU A 80 -6.35 5.21 8.88
C GLU A 80 -6.40 3.77 9.38
N ASP A 81 -5.42 2.95 8.97
CA ASP A 81 -5.25 1.56 9.42
C ASP A 81 -3.80 1.11 9.27
N VAL A 82 -3.47 -0.10 9.72
CA VAL A 82 -2.20 -0.77 9.49
C VAL A 82 -2.28 -1.62 8.23
N THR A 83 -1.28 -1.50 7.36
CA THR A 83 -1.13 -2.36 6.19
C THR A 83 0.28 -2.94 6.09
N LEU A 84 0.46 -3.88 5.16
CA LEU A 84 1.76 -4.48 4.88
C LEU A 84 2.40 -3.80 3.67
N ALA A 85 3.61 -3.28 3.88
CA ALA A 85 4.49 -2.78 2.85
C ALA A 85 5.62 -3.78 2.56
N VAL A 86 6.05 -3.84 1.31
CA VAL A 86 7.24 -4.58 0.89
C VAL A 86 8.26 -3.66 0.25
N THR A 87 9.53 -4.06 0.33
CA THR A 87 10.63 -3.34 -0.31
C THR A 87 11.68 -4.29 -0.89
N PHE A 88 12.31 -3.84 -1.96
CA PHE A 88 13.37 -4.52 -2.70
C PHE A 88 14.19 -3.48 -3.48
N GLU A 89 15.31 -3.90 -4.08
CA GLU A 89 16.19 -2.99 -4.82
C GLU A 89 15.44 -2.33 -5.99
N GLY A 90 15.43 -0.99 -6.02
CA GLY A 90 14.76 -0.22 -7.06
C GLY A 90 13.23 -0.11 -6.92
N ALA A 91 12.66 -0.54 -5.79
CA ALA A 91 11.25 -0.38 -5.48
C ALA A 91 10.78 1.07 -5.69
N GLN A 92 9.61 1.22 -6.33
CA GLN A 92 8.93 2.50 -6.51
C GLN A 92 7.62 2.49 -5.71
N PRO A 93 7.16 3.64 -5.18
CA PRO A 93 5.92 3.70 -4.42
C PRO A 93 4.71 3.21 -5.24
N VAL A 94 3.97 2.22 -4.71
CA VAL A 94 2.71 1.71 -5.25
C VAL A 94 1.81 1.32 -4.09
N LEU A 95 0.53 1.66 -4.15
CA LEU A 95 -0.49 1.20 -3.20
C LEU A 95 -1.23 0.00 -3.78
N GLY A 96 -1.13 -1.14 -3.10
CA GLY A 96 -1.69 -2.41 -3.57
C GLY A 96 -3.12 -2.67 -3.09
N ALA A 97 -3.66 -3.83 -3.48
CA ALA A 97 -4.98 -4.31 -3.08
C ALA A 97 -5.14 -4.38 -1.56
N LYS A 98 -4.13 -4.85 -0.82
CA LYS A 98 -4.20 -4.94 0.65
C LYS A 98 -4.40 -3.57 1.32
N PHE A 99 -3.82 -2.51 0.78
CA PHE A 99 -4.05 -1.15 1.28
C PHE A 99 -5.51 -0.71 1.12
N LEU A 100 -6.12 -1.06 -0.03
CA LEU A 100 -7.53 -0.76 -0.30
C LEU A 100 -8.45 -1.54 0.64
N GLU A 101 -8.19 -2.84 0.80
CA GLU A 101 -8.94 -3.73 1.69
C GLU A 101 -8.88 -3.27 3.15
N ASP A 102 -7.66 -3.01 3.66
CA ASP A 102 -7.44 -2.58 5.04
C ASP A 102 -8.20 -1.26 5.31
N LEU A 103 -8.12 -0.29 4.40
CA LEU A 103 -8.87 0.96 4.55
C LEU A 103 -10.37 0.82 4.23
N GLY A 104 -10.83 -0.27 3.62
CA GLY A 104 -12.21 -0.39 3.16
C GLY A 104 -12.53 0.60 2.05
N LEU A 105 -11.65 0.65 1.06
CA LEU A 105 -11.74 1.46 -0.15
C LEU A 105 -11.79 0.55 -1.38
N ASP A 106 -12.29 1.10 -2.49
CA ASP A 106 -12.17 0.55 -3.83
C ASP A 106 -11.73 1.67 -4.80
N VAL A 107 -11.39 1.30 -6.03
CA VAL A 107 -11.10 2.23 -7.12
C VAL A 107 -12.29 2.24 -8.08
N ASP A 108 -12.93 3.40 -8.23
CA ASP A 108 -13.93 3.60 -9.27
C ASP A 108 -13.27 3.47 -10.64
N SER A 109 -13.74 2.50 -11.44
CA SER A 109 -13.08 2.11 -12.70
C SER A 109 -13.26 3.12 -13.84
N GLU A 110 -14.21 4.05 -13.73
CA GLU A 110 -14.44 5.09 -14.74
C GLU A 110 -13.60 6.34 -14.47
N SER A 111 -13.54 6.76 -13.21
CA SER A 111 -12.89 8.00 -12.76
C SER A 111 -11.48 7.80 -12.21
N GLY A 112 -11.13 6.58 -11.80
CA GLY A 112 -9.86 6.27 -11.12
C GLY A 112 -9.76 6.83 -9.70
N LEU A 113 -10.86 7.31 -9.13
CA LEU A 113 -10.91 7.86 -7.77
C LEU A 113 -11.18 6.76 -6.74
N LEU A 114 -10.72 6.99 -5.51
CA LEU A 114 -11.02 6.10 -4.40
C LEU A 114 -12.44 6.33 -3.88
N GLU A 115 -13.17 5.25 -3.65
CA GLU A 115 -14.50 5.27 -3.04
C GLU A 115 -14.59 4.31 -1.83
N PRO A 116 -15.49 4.55 -0.88
CA PRO A 116 -15.76 3.60 0.21
C PRO A 116 -16.29 2.25 -0.29
N SER A 117 -15.62 1.15 0.06
CA SER A 117 -16.17 -0.21 -0.14
C SER A 117 -16.95 -0.74 1.07
N ARG A 118 -16.76 -0.10 2.25
CA ARG A 118 -17.51 -0.36 3.49
C ARG A 118 -17.70 0.89 4.33
N HIS A 119 -18.66 0.84 5.26
CA HIS A 119 -18.90 1.92 6.22
C HIS A 119 -17.64 2.22 7.06
N HIS A 120 -17.46 3.49 7.39
CA HIS A 120 -16.34 3.96 8.20
C HIS A 120 -16.48 3.44 9.65
N GLY A 121 -15.41 2.88 10.21
CA GLY A 121 -15.39 2.42 11.61
C GLY A 121 -16.11 1.10 11.90
N PHE A 122 -16.65 0.40 10.89
CA PHE A 122 -17.27 -0.93 11.07
C PHE A 122 -16.29 -2.04 10.65
N ALA A 123 -15.72 -2.73 11.63
CA ALA A 123 -14.96 -3.96 11.39
C ALA A 123 -15.87 -5.20 11.26
N PHE A 124 -17.09 -5.12 11.81
CA PHE A 124 -18.05 -6.22 11.84
C PHE A 124 -19.47 -5.65 11.86
N ASN A 125 -20.29 -6.03 10.88
CA ASN A 125 -21.73 -5.77 10.91
C ASN A 125 -22.39 -6.95 11.66
N TYR A 126 -22.57 -6.80 12.98
CA TYR A 126 -23.37 -7.72 13.76
C TYR A 126 -24.80 -7.18 13.86
N GLU A 127 -25.77 -7.89 13.29
CA GLU A 127 -27.16 -7.77 13.69
C GLU A 127 -27.46 -8.96 14.63
N PRO A 128 -27.92 -8.72 15.87
CA PRO A 128 -28.16 -9.76 16.89
C PRO A 128 -29.30 -10.73 16.54
#